data_AF-A0A959S6T5-F1
#
_entry.id   AF-A0A959S6T5-F1
#
_cell.length_a   1.000
_cell.length_b   1.000
_cell.length_c   1.000
_cell.angle_alpha   90.00
_cell.angle_beta   90.00
_cell.angle_gamma   90.00
#
_symmetry.space_group_name_H-M   'P 1'
#
loop_
_entity.id
_entity.type
_entity.pdbx_description
1 polymer ?
#
loop_
_entity_poly.entity_id
_entity_poly.type
_entity_poly.pdbx_seq_one_letter_code
_entity_poly.pdbx_strand_id
1 'polypeptide(L)'
;MRALVCSIIVLFLSGCYKTELDGLDNNPFDAEYAGPAIFTLASDTVVLLQNPNGSTNRRFIQRIRVHTEYFLIPNTTYVVEGVNGANGNTVSLLSNQVEEGIIELSTDNTSSGAQYCWEVRLTNQGSIGARNTVCSIADQ
;
A
#
# COMPACT_ATOMS: atom_id res chain seq x y z
N MET A 1 71.46 -3.24 -7.27
CA MET A 1 70.49 -3.16 -6.16
C MET A 1 69.32 -2.31 -6.63
N ARG A 2 68.19 -2.97 -6.92
CA ARG A 2 66.95 -2.36 -7.42
C ARG A 2 66.07 -2.07 -6.22
N ALA A 3 65.81 -0.80 -5.94
CA ALA A 3 64.82 -0.41 -4.94
C ALA A 3 64.20 0.91 -5.38
N LEU A 4 63.01 0.87 -5.99
CA LEU A 4 61.96 1.89 -5.88
C LEU A 4 60.79 1.51 -6.79
N VAL A 5 59.95 0.59 -6.34
CA VAL A 5 58.59 0.39 -6.88
C VAL A 5 57.71 0.06 -5.68
N CYS A 6 57.23 1.07 -4.95
CA CYS A 6 56.28 0.85 -3.85
C CYS A 6 55.58 2.14 -3.37
N SER A 7 55.04 2.98 -4.27
CA SER A 7 54.38 4.22 -3.81
C SER A 7 53.13 4.67 -4.59
N ILE A 8 52.36 3.77 -5.19
CA ILE A 8 51.06 4.15 -5.79
C ILE A 8 50.01 3.05 -5.59
N ILE A 9 49.66 2.71 -4.34
CA ILE A 9 48.45 1.94 -4.01
C ILE A 9 47.84 2.47 -2.70
N VAL A 10 47.58 3.78 -2.62
CA VAL A 10 46.79 4.38 -1.51
C VAL A 10 45.77 5.40 -2.06
N LEU A 11 45.23 5.14 -3.25
CA LEU A 11 44.18 5.99 -3.87
C LEU A 11 42.86 5.25 -4.13
N PHE A 12 42.73 3.99 -3.70
CA PHE A 12 41.50 3.19 -3.88
C PHE A 12 40.73 2.91 -2.58
N LEU A 13 41.05 3.62 -1.48
CA LEU A 13 40.34 3.51 -0.21
C LEU A 13 39.49 4.75 0.12
N SER A 14 39.23 5.62 -0.86
CA SER A 14 37.97 6.38 -0.84
C SER A 14 36.84 5.42 -1.23
N GLY A 15 36.59 4.43 -0.37
CA GLY A 15 35.27 3.84 -0.30
C GLY A 15 34.35 5.01 -0.04
N CYS A 16 33.56 5.38 -1.05
CA CYS A 16 32.47 6.32 -0.90
C CYS A 16 31.57 5.73 0.18
N TYR A 17 31.81 6.18 1.40
CA TYR A 17 30.98 5.95 2.56
C TYR A 17 29.59 6.43 2.14
N LYS A 18 28.71 5.48 1.80
CA LYS A 18 27.29 5.72 1.55
C LYS A 18 26.68 6.06 2.91
N THR A 19 26.96 7.27 3.39
CA THR A 19 26.53 7.79 4.70
C THR A 19 25.72 9.06 4.54
N GLU A 20 25.10 9.28 3.38
CA GLU A 20 24.36 10.51 3.09
C GLU A 20 22.96 10.30 2.51
N LEU A 21 22.28 9.19 2.81
CA LEU A 21 20.85 9.04 2.50
C LEU A 21 20.13 8.27 3.62
N ASP A 22 20.44 8.57 4.89
CA ASP A 22 19.57 8.15 5.98
C ASP A 22 18.24 8.92 5.86
N GLY A 23 17.13 8.20 5.66
CA GLY A 23 15.77 8.76 5.65
C GLY A 23 15.01 8.72 4.32
N LEU A 24 15.55 8.11 3.26
CA LEU A 24 14.80 7.89 2.01
C LEU A 24 13.72 6.81 2.12
N ASP A 25 13.86 5.85 3.03
CA ASP A 25 12.93 4.71 3.18
C ASP A 25 11.53 5.10 3.71
N ASN A 26 11.29 6.40 3.92
CA ASN A 26 10.00 6.94 4.37
C ASN A 26 9.15 7.49 3.23
N ASN A 27 9.61 7.46 1.97
CA ASN A 27 8.76 7.82 0.85
C ASN A 27 7.78 6.67 0.55
N PRO A 28 6.46 6.87 0.67
CA PRO A 28 5.48 5.80 0.44
C PRO A 28 5.42 5.29 -1.01
N PHE A 29 6.12 5.93 -1.95
CA PHE A 29 6.21 5.51 -3.33
C PHE A 29 7.48 4.70 -3.66
N ASP A 30 8.33 4.45 -2.66
CA ASP A 30 9.50 3.60 -2.79
C ASP A 30 9.14 2.14 -2.47
N ALA A 31 9.76 1.20 -3.18
CA ALA A 31 9.48 -0.23 -3.01
C ALA A 31 9.96 -0.76 -1.65
N GLU A 32 11.00 -0.13 -1.11
CA GLU A 32 11.63 -0.41 0.18
C GLU A 32 11.01 0.39 1.34
N TYR A 33 9.85 1.04 1.13
CA TYR A 33 9.19 1.83 2.17
C TYR A 33 9.05 1.04 3.48
N ALA A 34 9.65 1.58 4.54
CA ALA A 34 9.72 0.97 5.87
C ALA A 34 9.02 1.82 6.95
N GLY A 35 8.30 2.87 6.55
CA GLY A 35 7.55 3.74 7.44
C GLY A 35 6.25 3.11 7.99
N PRO A 36 5.42 3.91 8.69
CA PRO A 36 4.13 3.47 9.22
C PRO A 36 3.18 2.95 8.13
N ALA A 37 2.20 2.13 8.52
CA ALA A 37 1.20 1.60 7.58
C ALA A 37 0.47 2.73 6.83
N ILE A 38 0.43 2.63 5.51
CA ILE A 38 -0.21 3.62 4.64
C ILE A 38 -1.72 3.41 4.56
N PHE A 39 -2.15 2.15 4.71
CA PHE A 39 -3.56 1.79 4.67
C PHE A 39 -4.02 1.31 6.03
N THR A 40 -5.09 1.90 6.56
CA THR A 40 -5.71 1.47 7.82
C THR A 40 -7.21 1.31 7.65
N LEU A 41 -7.81 0.43 8.45
CA LEU A 41 -9.27 0.31 8.48
C LEU A 41 -9.85 1.54 9.19
N ALA A 42 -10.68 2.32 8.49
CA ALA A 42 -11.41 3.43 9.08
C ALA A 42 -12.72 2.95 9.70
N SER A 43 -13.47 2.14 8.96
CA SER A 43 -14.68 1.47 9.43
C SER A 43 -15.04 0.32 8.48
N ASP A 44 -16.01 -0.48 8.88
CA ASP A 44 -16.60 -1.48 8.02
C ASP A 44 -18.11 -1.55 8.25
N THR A 45 -18.82 -2.17 7.30
CA THR A 45 -20.27 -2.32 7.38
C THR A 45 -20.71 -3.50 6.52
N VAL A 46 -21.72 -4.22 6.97
CA VAL A 46 -22.42 -5.22 6.18
C VAL A 46 -23.72 -4.65 5.63
N VAL A 47 -23.94 -4.85 4.33
CA VAL A 47 -25.17 -4.46 3.63
C VAL A 47 -25.82 -5.71 3.05
N LEU A 48 -27.12 -5.88 3.28
CA LEU A 48 -27.93 -6.92 2.64
C LEU A 48 -28.48 -6.39 1.32
N LEU A 49 -28.13 -7.04 0.23
CA LEU A 49 -28.57 -6.72 -1.12
C LEU A 49 -29.66 -7.70 -1.54
N GLN A 50 -30.83 -7.20 -1.88
CA GLN A 50 -31.90 -8.03 -2.41
C GLN A 50 -31.73 -8.20 -3.92
N ASN A 51 -31.53 -9.43 -4.37
CA ASN A 51 -31.39 -9.75 -5.78
C ASN A 51 -32.77 -9.80 -6.46
N PRO A 52 -32.86 -9.52 -7.78
CA PRO A 52 -34.12 -9.60 -8.53
C PRO A 52 -34.81 -10.97 -8.50
N ASN A 53 -34.06 -12.05 -8.26
CA ASN A 53 -34.57 -13.41 -8.13
C ASN A 53 -35.13 -13.74 -6.73
N GLY A 54 -35.21 -12.76 -5.82
CA GLY A 54 -35.70 -12.93 -4.45
C GLY A 54 -34.66 -13.43 -3.44
N SER A 55 -33.45 -13.80 -3.88
CA SER A 55 -32.35 -14.15 -2.97
C SER A 55 -31.76 -12.90 -2.30
N THR A 56 -31.16 -13.08 -1.11
CA THR A 56 -30.41 -12.02 -0.41
C THR A 56 -28.93 -12.31 -0.49
N ASN A 57 -28.14 -11.33 -0.92
CA ASN A 57 -26.69 -11.36 -0.90
C ASN A 57 -26.17 -10.47 0.24
N ARG A 58 -25.05 -10.83 0.84
CA ARG A 58 -24.40 -10.10 1.93
C ARG A 58 -23.12 -9.46 1.41
N ARG A 59 -23.13 -8.14 1.25
CA ARG A 59 -21.97 -7.34 0.84
C ARG A 59 -21.29 -6.77 2.07
N PHE A 60 -20.00 -7.07 2.21
CA PHE A 60 -19.16 -6.46 3.24
C PHE A 60 -18.39 -5.30 2.62
N ILE A 61 -18.48 -4.11 3.21
CA ILE A 61 -17.82 -2.89 2.75
C ILE A 61 -16.78 -2.51 3.80
N GLN A 62 -15.53 -2.40 3.38
CA GLN A 62 -14.43 -1.91 4.21
C GLN A 62 -14.06 -0.51 3.73
N ARG A 63 -14.19 0.48 4.61
CA ARG A 63 -13.72 1.85 4.41
C ARG A 63 -12.28 1.91 4.88
N ILE A 64 -11.36 2.05 3.93
CA ILE A 64 -9.92 2.05 4.18
C ILE A 64 -9.41 3.48 4.05
N ARG A 65 -8.67 3.94 5.07
CA ARG A 65 -7.96 5.21 5.04
C ARG A 65 -6.60 5.02 4.40
N VAL A 66 -6.29 5.90 3.45
CA VAL A 66 -4.98 6.16 2.85
C VAL A 66 -4.37 7.33 3.61
N HIS A 67 -3.24 7.11 4.29
CA HIS A 67 -2.54 8.13 5.05
C HIS A 67 -1.73 9.06 4.12
N THR A 68 -2.43 9.96 3.43
CA THR A 68 -1.81 10.94 2.52
C THR A 68 -0.96 11.97 3.25
N GLU A 69 -1.10 12.10 4.57
CA GLU A 69 -0.22 12.88 5.44
C GLU A 69 1.25 12.41 5.44
N TYR A 70 1.51 11.17 5.00
CA TYR A 70 2.88 10.64 4.86
C TYR A 70 3.50 10.96 3.49
N PHE A 71 2.77 11.63 2.59
CA PHE A 71 3.27 11.94 1.26
C PHE A 71 4.18 13.17 1.33
N LEU A 72 5.39 13.04 0.78
CA LEU A 72 6.36 14.13 0.76
C LEU A 72 5.90 15.32 -0.08
N ILE A 73 5.11 15.05 -1.13
CA ILE A 73 4.60 16.07 -2.06
C ILE A 73 3.06 16.10 -1.96
N PRO A 74 2.47 17.23 -1.53
CA PRO A 74 1.02 17.41 -1.56
C PRO A 74 0.47 17.26 -2.98
N ASN A 75 -0.76 16.75 -3.10
CA ASN A 75 -1.43 16.53 -4.40
C ASN A 75 -0.65 15.66 -5.38
N THR A 76 0.20 14.74 -4.87
CA THR A 76 0.81 13.70 -5.71
C THR A 76 -0.28 12.93 -6.44
N THR A 77 -0.10 12.72 -7.75
CA THR A 77 -0.94 11.79 -8.49
C THR A 77 -0.51 10.37 -8.17
N TYR A 78 -1.44 9.55 -7.69
CA TYR A 78 -1.21 8.14 -7.39
C TYR A 78 -2.40 7.28 -7.80
N VAL A 79 -2.19 5.97 -7.75
CA VAL A 79 -3.22 4.94 -7.87
C VAL A 79 -3.17 4.07 -6.63
N VAL A 80 -4.34 3.70 -6.12
CA VAL A 80 -4.49 2.67 -5.11
C VAL A 80 -4.95 1.39 -5.78
N GLU A 81 -4.16 0.33 -5.63
CA GLU A 81 -4.50 -1.01 -6.09
C GLU A 81 -4.88 -1.86 -4.88
N GLY A 82 -6.06 -2.45 -4.91
CA GLY A 82 -6.55 -3.38 -3.90
C GLY A 82 -6.76 -4.76 -4.50
N VAL A 83 -6.27 -5.80 -3.84
CA VAL A 83 -6.50 -7.22 -4.18
C VAL A 83 -7.29 -7.87 -3.06
N ASN A 84 -8.45 -8.42 -3.40
CA ASN A 84 -9.32 -9.09 -2.44
C ASN A 84 -8.77 -10.49 -2.11
N GLY A 85 -8.46 -10.74 -0.85
CA GLY A 85 -7.92 -12.03 -0.41
C GLY A 85 -8.89 -13.21 -0.52
N ALA A 86 -10.20 -12.96 -0.63
CA ALA A 86 -11.21 -14.02 -0.70
C ALA A 86 -11.42 -14.56 -2.11
N ASN A 87 -11.26 -13.73 -3.15
CA ASN A 87 -11.56 -14.11 -4.54
C ASN A 87 -10.51 -13.67 -5.57
N GLY A 88 -9.47 -12.94 -5.15
CA GLY A 88 -8.41 -12.42 -6.04
C GLY A 88 -8.83 -11.24 -6.91
N ASN A 89 -10.06 -10.71 -6.75
CA ASN A 89 -10.52 -9.57 -7.53
C ASN A 89 -9.66 -8.34 -7.24
N THR A 90 -9.30 -7.62 -8.30
CA THR A 90 -8.52 -6.41 -8.20
C THR A 90 -9.38 -5.17 -8.43
N VAL A 91 -9.09 -4.11 -7.69
CA VAL A 91 -9.68 -2.78 -7.85
C VAL A 91 -8.55 -1.78 -7.96
N SER A 92 -8.66 -0.84 -8.90
CA SER A 92 -7.72 0.26 -9.06
C SER A 92 -8.47 1.57 -8.99
N LEU A 93 -8.07 2.44 -8.07
CA LEU A 93 -8.66 3.76 -7.85
C LEU A 93 -7.62 4.84 -8.09
N LEU A 94 -7.92 5.78 -8.97
CA LEU A 94 -7.09 6.96 -9.19
C LEU A 94 -7.20 7.88 -7.96
N SER A 95 -6.13 8.62 -7.66
CA SER A 95 -6.06 9.56 -6.54
C SER A 95 -7.22 10.58 -6.48
N ASN A 96 -7.81 10.97 -7.61
CA ASN A 96 -8.98 11.86 -7.64
C ASN A 96 -10.30 11.16 -7.23
N GLN A 97 -10.31 9.85 -7.07
CA GLN A 97 -11.43 9.05 -6.56
C GLN A 97 -11.25 8.74 -5.06
N VAL A 98 -10.11 9.08 -4.48
CA VAL A 98 -9.79 8.89 -3.06
C VAL A 98 -10.14 10.19 -2.32
N GLU A 99 -11.44 10.41 -2.12
CA GLU A 99 -11.93 11.60 -1.42
C GLU A 99 -11.58 11.53 0.06
N GLU A 100 -11.00 12.61 0.59
CA GLU A 100 -10.56 12.71 2.00
C GLU A 100 -9.64 11.57 2.47
N GLY A 101 -8.91 10.93 1.54
CA GLY A 101 -8.06 9.79 1.89
C GLY A 101 -8.85 8.52 2.20
N ILE A 102 -10.14 8.42 1.87
CA ILE A 102 -10.95 7.21 2.12
C ILE A 102 -11.26 6.50 0.80
N ILE A 103 -11.14 5.17 0.80
CA ILE A 103 -11.62 4.30 -0.27
C ILE A 103 -12.60 3.28 0.30
N GLU A 104 -13.56 2.87 -0.52
CA GLU A 104 -14.49 1.79 -0.19
C GLU A 104 -14.19 0.57 -1.03
N LEU A 105 -13.85 -0.55 -0.39
CA LEU A 105 -13.64 -1.83 -1.05
C LEU A 105 -14.70 -2.82 -0.57
N SER A 106 -15.37 -3.49 -1.50
CA SER A 106 -16.49 -4.37 -1.20
C SER A 106 -16.23 -5.83 -1.56
N THR A 107 -16.61 -6.74 -0.67
CA THR A 107 -16.64 -8.18 -0.91
C THR A 107 -18.09 -8.65 -0.94
N ASP A 108 -18.49 -9.37 -1.99
CA ASP A 108 -19.82 -9.94 -2.13
C ASP A 108 -19.90 -11.39 -1.62
N ASN A 109 -21.11 -11.86 -1.34
CA ASN A 109 -21.40 -13.23 -0.88
C ASN A 109 -20.66 -13.60 0.40
N THR A 110 -20.65 -12.68 1.36
CA THR A 110 -19.91 -12.85 2.62
C THR A 110 -20.67 -13.63 3.68
N SER A 111 -19.92 -14.29 4.57
CA SER A 111 -20.43 -15.04 5.72
C SER A 111 -20.28 -14.24 7.01
N SER A 112 -21.25 -14.35 7.91
CA SER A 112 -21.17 -13.71 9.24
C SER A 112 -20.02 -14.29 10.04
N GLY A 113 -19.24 -13.44 10.71
CA GLY A 113 -18.09 -13.87 11.53
C GLY A 113 -16.85 -14.30 10.74
N ALA A 114 -16.88 -14.22 9.41
CA ALA A 114 -15.70 -14.50 8.59
C ALA A 114 -14.81 -13.26 8.46
N GLN A 115 -13.49 -13.47 8.47
CA GLN A 115 -12.51 -12.42 8.21
C GLN A 115 -12.31 -12.21 6.70
N TYR A 116 -12.32 -10.96 6.27
CA TYR A 116 -12.04 -10.54 4.91
C TYR A 116 -10.87 -9.56 4.90
N CYS A 117 -9.94 -9.79 3.98
CA CYS A 117 -8.70 -9.02 3.86
C CYS A 117 -8.55 -8.46 2.45
N TRP A 118 -8.03 -7.25 2.38
CA TRP A 118 -7.52 -6.64 1.15
C TRP A 118 -6.03 -6.42 1.28
N GLU A 119 -5.26 -6.87 0.30
CA GLU A 119 -3.90 -6.36 0.10
C GLU A 119 -4.00 -5.05 -0.68
N VAL A 120 -3.55 -3.95 -0.09
CA VAL A 120 -3.68 -2.62 -0.68
C VAL A 120 -2.29 -2.04 -0.91
N ARG A 121 -2.12 -1.34 -2.03
CA ARG A 121 -0.82 -0.84 -2.48
C ARG A 121 -0.92 0.50 -3.21
N LEU A 122 0.10 1.33 -3.04
CA LEU A 122 0.29 2.55 -3.83
C LEU A 122 1.10 2.26 -5.10
N THR A 123 0.69 2.88 -6.21
CA THR A 123 1.50 2.99 -7.43
C THR A 123 1.49 4.41 -7.97
N ASN A 124 2.58 4.82 -8.61
CA ASN A 124 2.70 6.12 -9.29
C ASN A 124 3.57 5.94 -10.56
N GLN A 125 2.96 6.13 -11.74
CA GLN A 125 3.66 6.08 -13.04
C GLN A 125 4.56 4.84 -13.25
N GLY A 126 4.11 3.66 -12.79
CA GLY A 126 4.84 2.40 -12.91
C GLY A 126 5.80 2.10 -11.76
N SER A 127 6.00 3.03 -10.83
CA SER A 127 6.72 2.78 -9.58
C SER A 127 5.84 2.05 -8.57
N ILE A 128 6.45 1.10 -7.89
CA ILE A 128 5.84 0.24 -6.88
C ILE A 128 6.09 0.87 -5.51
N GLY A 129 5.04 1.36 -4.86
CA GLY A 129 5.13 1.93 -3.52
C GLY A 129 4.73 0.96 -2.41
N ALA A 130 4.52 1.55 -1.24
CA ALA A 130 4.09 0.92 -0.01
C ALA A 130 2.87 0.01 -0.22
N ARG A 131 2.88 -1.11 0.50
CA ARG A 131 1.80 -2.09 0.52
C ARG A 131 1.56 -2.58 1.94
N ASN A 132 0.30 -2.82 2.29
CA ASN A 132 -0.04 -3.59 3.48
C ASN A 132 -1.43 -4.23 3.36
N THR A 133 -1.66 -5.25 4.18
CA THR A 133 -2.97 -5.92 4.25
C THR A 133 -3.85 -5.22 5.28
N VAL A 134 -5.12 -5.00 4.93
CA VAL A 134 -6.16 -4.52 5.84
C VAL A 134 -7.23 -5.60 5.95
N CYS A 135 -7.45 -6.10 7.16
CA CYS A 135 -8.42 -7.15 7.44
C CYS A 135 -9.50 -6.65 8.41
N SER A 136 -10.71 -7.16 8.25
CA SER A 136 -11.75 -7.04 9.27
C SER A 136 -12.72 -8.22 9.24
N ILE A 137 -13.51 -8.37 10.29
CA ILE A 137 -14.50 -9.43 10.45
C ILE A 137 -15.85 -8.89 9.99
N ALA A 138 -16.53 -9.63 9.11
CA ALA A 138 -17.88 -9.29 8.67
C ALA A 138 -18.92 -9.68 9.73
N ASP A 139 -18.92 -8.98 10.86
CA ASP A 139 -19.94 -9.09 11.90
C ASP A 139 -21.20 -8.28 11.55
N GLN A 140 -22.33 -8.64 12.16
CA GLN A 140 -23.66 -8.13 11.78
C GLN A 140 -23.82 -6.64 12.03
#